data_AF-A0A7M2WPM4-F1
#
_entry.id   AF-A0A7M2WPM4-F1
#
_cell.length_a   1.000
_cell.length_b   1.000
_cell.length_c   1.000
_cell.angle_alpha   90.00
_cell.angle_beta   90.00
_cell.angle_gamma   90.00
#
_symmetry.space_group_name_H-M   'P 1'
#
loop_
_entity.id
_entity.type
_entity.pdbx_description
1 polymer ?
#
loop_
_entity_poly.entity_id
_entity_poly.type
_entity_poly.pdbx_seq_one_letter_code
_entity_poly.pdbx_strand_id
1 'polypeptide(L)' 'MAVQLLCPNLRCRKFLSVPDDVRGKLVKCQHCQTMFRVPESKTVRKDPAGAAAGAKAEH' A
#
# COMPACT_ATOMS: atom_id res chain seq x y z
N MET A 1 -1.99 7.23 14.62
CA MET A 1 -0.83 8.03 14.14
C MET A 1 -0.84 8.03 12.61
N ALA A 2 -0.29 9.07 11.98
CA ALA A 2 -0.06 9.08 10.53
C ALA A 2 1.31 8.47 10.24
N VAL A 3 1.42 7.65 9.20
CA VAL A 3 2.71 7.19 8.70
C VAL A 3 3.07 7.96 7.42
N GLN A 4 4.35 8.20 7.22
CA GLN A 4 4.86 8.68 5.96
C GLN A 4 5.31 7.52 5.08
N LEU A 5 4.89 7.53 3.82
CA LEU A 5 5.30 6.56 2.81
C LEU A 5 5.55 7.24 1.48
N LEU A 6 6.35 6.61 0.63
CA LEU A 6 6.63 7.10 -0.71
C LEU A 6 5.54 6.61 -1.67
N CYS A 7 5.05 7.48 -2.55
CA CYS A 7 4.18 7.04 -3.64
C CYS A 7 4.92 6.01 -4.52
N PRO A 8 4.32 4.84 -4.80
CA PRO A 8 4.96 3.79 -5.62
C PRO A 8 5.07 4.16 -7.10
N ASN A 9 4.39 5.23 -7.53
CA ASN A 9 4.54 5.75 -8.88
C ASN A 9 5.89 6.47 -9.02
N LEU A 10 6.80 5.90 -9.82
CA LEU A 10 8.14 6.45 -10.06
C LEU A 10 8.14 7.83 -10.72
N ARG A 11 7.04 8.26 -11.36
CA ARG A 11 6.90 9.63 -11.86
C ARG A 11 6.53 10.62 -10.76
N CYS A 12 5.85 10.15 -9.71
CA CYS A 12 5.41 11.00 -8.59
C CYS A 12 6.46 11.07 -7.47
N ARG A 13 6.88 9.90 -6.92
CA ARG A 13 7.84 9.77 -5.81
C ARG A 13 7.66 10.79 -4.67
N LYS A 14 6.43 11.25 -4.45
CA LYS A 14 6.14 12.22 -3.39
C LYS A 14 5.91 11.50 -2.07
N PHE A 15 6.32 12.12 -0.97
CA PHE A 15 5.99 11.67 0.37
C PHE A 15 4.50 11.89 0.62
N LEU A 16 3.84 10.85 1.11
CA LEU A 16 2.43 10.84 1.45
C LEU A 16 2.31 10.52 2.94
N SER A 17 1.54 11.33 3.66
CA SER A 17 1.11 11.00 5.02
C SER A 17 -0.22 10.29 4.94
N VAL A 18 -0.28 9.01 5.33
CA VAL A 18 -1.52 8.23 5.40
C VAL A 18 -1.85 7.88 6.84
N PRO A 19 -3.14 7.87 7.23
CA PRO A 19 -3.53 7.42 8.56
C PRO A 19 -3.35 5.90 8.71
N ASP A 20 -3.22 5.43 9.95
CA ASP A 20 -3.07 3.99 10.19
C ASP A 20 -4.36 3.20 9.87
N ASP A 21 -5.54 3.83 9.89
CA ASP A 21 -6.82 3.19 9.57
C ASP A 21 -6.89 2.66 8.12
N VAL A 22 -6.10 3.23 7.21
CA VAL A 22 -6.09 2.83 5.80
C VAL A 22 -5.01 1.81 5.46
N ARG A 23 -4.27 1.33 6.46
CA ARG A 23 -3.32 0.22 6.31
C ARG A 23 -4.03 -1.02 5.77
N GLY A 24 -3.40 -1.71 4.82
CA GLY A 24 -3.98 -2.88 4.15
C GLY A 24 -5.06 -2.57 3.12
N LYS A 25 -5.61 -1.34 3.09
CA LYS A 25 -6.63 -0.90 2.13
C LYS A 25 -6.01 -0.29 0.87
N LEU A 26 -6.81 -0.22 -0.19
CA LEU A 26 -6.47 0.45 -1.44
C LEU A 26 -6.80 1.94 -1.31
N VAL A 27 -5.80 2.80 -1.48
CA VAL A 27 -5.95 4.26 -1.35
C VAL A 27 -5.44 4.97 -2.59
N LYS A 28 -5.88 6.22 -2.77
CA LYS A 28 -5.48 7.07 -3.88
C LYS A 28 -4.39 8.06 -3.45
N CYS A 29 -3.32 8.17 -4.23
CA CYS A 29 -2.33 9.23 -4.05
C CYS A 29 -2.93 10.63 -4.26
N GLN A 30 -2.73 11.53 -3.31
CA GLN A 30 -3.24 12.92 -3.41
C GLN A 30 -2.57 13.75 -4.53
N HIS A 31 -1.39 13.34 -5.01
CA HIS A 31 -0.65 14.10 -6.03
C HIS A 31 -0.88 13.56 -7.44
N CYS A 32 -0.69 12.26 -7.66
CA CYS A 32 -0.77 11.65 -8.99
C CYS A 32 -1.99 10.78 -9.22
N GLN A 33 -2.89 10.69 -8.22
CA GLN A 33 -4.13 9.90 -8.27
C GLN A 33 -3.94 8.39 -8.53
N THR A 34 -2.71 7.88 -8.47
CA THR A 34 -2.44 6.45 -8.56
C THR A 34 -3.04 5.73 -7.36
N MET A 35 -3.77 4.66 -7.63
CA MET A 35 -4.27 3.77 -6.59
C MET A 35 -3.19 2.77 -6.20
N PHE A 36 -2.98 2.59 -4.90
CA PHE A 36 -2.03 1.62 -4.37
C PHE A 36 -2.50 1.06 -3.03
N ARG A 37 -1.99 -0.12 -2.68
CA ARG A 37 -2.30 -0.75 -1.39
C ARG A 37 -1.31 -0.26 -0.34
N VAL A 38 -1.82 0.25 0.78
CA VAL A 38 -0.97 0.66 1.90
C VAL A 38 -0.44 -0.60 2.59
N PRO A 39 0.87 -0.75 2.81
CA PRO A 39 1.41 -1.91 3.51
C PRO A 39 0.83 -2.00 4.92
N GLU A 40 0.37 -3.18 5.34
CA GLU A 40 -0.05 -3.41 6.71
C GLU A 40 1.11 -3.21 7.67
N SER A 41 0.81 -2.64 8.84
CA SER A 41 1.75 -2.49 9.94
C SER A 41 2.11 -3.90 10.42
N LYS A 42 3.16 -4.50 9.84
CA LYS A 42 3.70 -5.80 10.28
C LYS A 42 4.18 -5.63 11.73
N THR A 43 3.32 -5.94 12.70
CA THR A 43 3.80 -6.55 13.93
C THR A 43 4.59 -7.77 13.49
N VAL A 44 5.88 -7.80 13.81
CA VAL A 44 6.81 -8.83 13.37
C VAL A 44 6.34 -10.18 13.93
N ARG A 45 5.45 -10.87 13.22
CA ARG A 45 5.32 -12.32 13.31
C ARG A 45 6.06 -12.89 12.12
N LYS A 46 7.13 -13.59 12.48
CA LYS A 46 8.00 -14.35 11.61
C LYS A 46 7.18 -15.45 10.96
N ASP A 47 6.70 -15.21 9.74
CA ASP A 47 6.29 -16.27 8.82
C ASP A 47 6.49 -15.82 7.35
N PRO A 48 7.15 -16.64 6.50
CA PRO A 48 7.50 -16.28 5.14
C PRO A 48 6.40 -16.69 4.15
N ALA A 49 5.33 -15.90 4.05
CA ALA A 49 4.31 -16.13 3.01
C ALA A 49 3.63 -14.81 2.58
N GLY A 50 4.42 -13.86 2.09
CA GLY A 50 3.89 -12.68 1.42
C GLY A 50 3.98 -12.80 -0.09
N ALA A 51 2.91 -13.26 -0.76
CA ALA A 51 2.48 -12.85 -2.10
C ALA A 51 1.38 -13.78 -2.65
N ALA A 52 0.12 -13.47 -2.36
CA ALA A 52 -1.00 -13.93 -3.18
C ALA A 52 -2.03 -12.80 -3.29
N ALA A 53 -1.74 -11.85 -4.17
CA ALA A 53 -2.71 -10.90 -4.67
C ALA A 53 -2.58 -10.88 -6.19
N GLY A 54 -3.47 -11.62 -6.87
CA GLY A 54 -3.73 -11.46 -8.30
C GLY A 54 -3.79 -12.75 -9.11
N ALA A 55 -4.88 -13.52 -8.98
CA ALA A 55 -5.34 -14.41 -10.05
C ALA A 55 -6.84 -14.69 -9.87
N LYS A 56 -7.70 -13.92 -10.55
CA LYS A 56 -8.95 -14.50 -11.03
C LYS A 56 -8.69 -14.87 -12.50
N ALA A 57 -8.66 -16.18 -12.76
CA ALA A 57 -8.68 -16.79 -14.08
C ALA A 57 -10.03 -17.50 -14.20
N GLU A 58 -10.85 -17.11 -15.19
CA GLU A 58 -12.17 -17.65 -15.54
C GLU A 58 -12.34 -17.39 -17.06
N HIS A 59 -12.82 -18.24 -17.98
CA HIS A 59 -12.91 -19.71 -18.19
C HIS A 59 -12.59 -19.93 -19.67
#